data_AF-A0A7X1MEV2-F1
#
_entry.id   AF-A0A7X1MEV2-F1
#
_cell.length_a   1.000
_cell.length_b   1.000
_cell.length_c   1.000
_cell.angle_alpha   90.00
_cell.angle_beta   90.00
_cell.angle_gamma   90.00
#
_symmetry.space_group_name_H-M   'P 1'
#
loop_
_entity.id
_entity.type
_entity.pdbx_description
1 polymer ?
#
loop_
_entity_poly.entity_id
_entity_poly.type
_entity_poly.pdbx_seq_one_letter_code
_entity_poly.pdbx_strand_id
1 'polypeptide(L)'
;DADPSDGQCRTASGACSLRAAVMAANSRPGSTIALPPGHYRLTIPPDPRLIVGDHPDPTTGDLNVDAPTTLRGSGTRTTVIDATLLDRVSRLRADTLMSDVTITGGRAVQRELPFTDTGGGG
;
A
#
# COMPACT_ATOMS: atom_id res chain seq x y z
N ASP A 1 -23.14 -2.24 2.13
CA ASP A 1 -23.39 -0.80 2.21
C ASP A 1 -22.19 -0.17 2.90
N ALA A 2 -21.30 0.37 2.06
CA ALA A 2 -20.09 1.06 2.44
C ALA A 2 -20.35 2.50 2.01
N ASP A 3 -21.03 3.22 2.89
CA ASP A 3 -21.28 4.62 2.66
C ASP A 3 -19.89 5.29 2.57
N PRO A 4 -19.54 5.89 1.42
CA PRO A 4 -18.25 6.53 1.28
C PRO A 4 -18.14 7.70 2.25
N SER A 5 -19.23 8.21 2.85
CA SER A 5 -19.29 9.43 3.69
C SER A 5 -18.50 9.36 5.00
N ASP A 6 -18.32 8.18 5.58
CA ASP A 6 -17.83 8.00 6.95
C ASP A 6 -16.32 7.75 7.05
N GLY A 7 -15.60 7.73 5.92
CA GLY A 7 -14.13 7.61 5.90
C GLY A 7 -13.62 6.28 6.48
N GLN A 8 -14.51 5.30 6.67
CA GLN A 8 -14.20 3.98 7.22
C GLN A 8 -14.46 2.89 6.17
N CYS A 9 -13.45 2.53 5.38
CA CYS A 9 -13.48 1.26 4.67
C CYS A 9 -13.26 0.12 5.68
N ARG A 10 -14.32 -0.32 6.37
CA ARG A 10 -14.30 -1.47 7.30
C ARG A 10 -14.15 -2.78 6.52
N THR A 11 -13.29 -3.69 6.99
CA THR A 11 -13.22 -5.05 6.40
C THR A 11 -13.20 -6.14 7.46
N ALA A 12 -14.37 -6.54 7.95
CA ALA A 12 -14.55 -7.84 8.61
C ALA A 12 -15.21 -8.89 7.68
N SER A 13 -15.71 -8.48 6.50
CA SER A 13 -16.57 -9.34 5.67
C SER A 13 -16.64 -8.99 4.17
N GLY A 14 -15.63 -8.33 3.58
CA GLY A 14 -15.53 -8.24 2.11
C GLY A 14 -16.27 -7.09 1.41
N ALA A 15 -16.51 -5.95 2.08
CA ALA A 15 -17.09 -4.78 1.42
C ALA A 15 -16.07 -3.82 0.77
N CYS A 16 -14.77 -3.90 1.10
CA CYS A 16 -13.67 -3.16 0.46
C CYS A 16 -12.39 -4.01 0.51
N SER A 17 -11.46 -3.85 -0.45
CA SER A 17 -10.11 -4.38 -0.30
C SER A 17 -9.24 -3.40 0.50
N LEU A 18 -8.11 -3.87 1.06
CA LEU A 18 -7.13 -2.98 1.69
C LEU A 18 -6.64 -1.89 0.71
N ARG A 19 -6.48 -2.24 -0.56
CA ARG A 19 -6.15 -1.30 -1.63
C ARG A 19 -7.23 -0.24 -1.83
N ALA A 20 -8.50 -0.64 -1.89
CA ALA A 20 -9.61 0.31 -1.99
C ALA A 20 -9.66 1.26 -0.79
N ALA A 21 -9.41 0.76 0.42
CA ALA A 21 -9.35 1.57 1.63
C ALA A 21 -8.24 2.63 1.57
N VAL A 22 -7.06 2.26 1.08
CA VAL A 22 -5.94 3.19 0.89
C VAL A 22 -6.25 4.24 -0.18
N MET A 23 -6.83 3.83 -1.33
CA MET A 23 -7.22 4.79 -2.38
C MET A 23 -8.29 5.78 -1.90
N ALA A 24 -9.25 5.31 -1.11
CA ALA A 24 -10.24 6.18 -0.48
C ALA A 24 -9.59 7.16 0.51
N ALA A 25 -8.66 6.68 1.36
CA ALA A 25 -7.90 7.53 2.27
C ALA A 25 -7.06 8.60 1.55
N ASN A 26 -6.47 8.27 0.39
CA ASN A 26 -5.74 9.24 -0.43
C ASN A 26 -6.64 10.39 -0.90
N SER A 27 -7.92 10.13 -1.18
CA SER A 27 -8.90 11.17 -1.53
C SER A 27 -9.36 12.01 -0.33
N ARG A 28 -8.99 11.61 0.89
CA ARG A 28 -9.44 12.20 2.16
C ARG A 28 -8.31 12.23 3.19
N PRO A 29 -7.39 13.21 3.09
CA PRO A 29 -6.30 13.39 4.05
C PRO A 29 -6.76 13.33 5.52
N GLY A 30 -6.02 12.62 6.36
CA GLY A 30 -6.33 12.39 7.77
C GLY A 30 -7.25 11.19 8.05
N SER A 31 -7.59 10.40 7.03
CA SER A 31 -8.46 9.22 7.20
C SER A 31 -7.83 8.14 8.08
N THR A 32 -8.69 7.38 8.76
CA THR A 32 -8.28 6.23 9.57
C THR A 32 -8.84 4.93 8.97
N ILE A 33 -7.93 4.04 8.56
CA ILE A 33 -8.22 2.69 8.09
C ILE A 33 -8.11 1.74 9.28
N ALA A 34 -9.25 1.22 9.74
CA ALA A 34 -9.30 0.18 10.76
C ALA A 34 -9.29 -1.21 10.11
N LEU A 35 -8.34 -2.05 10.50
CA LEU A 35 -8.18 -3.43 10.02
C LEU A 35 -8.61 -4.42 11.12
N PRO A 36 -9.75 -5.08 10.95
CA PRO A 36 -10.14 -6.23 11.78
C PRO A 36 -9.11 -7.36 11.69
N PRO A 37 -9.17 -8.33 12.62
CA PRO A 37 -8.35 -9.54 12.55
C PRO A 37 -8.45 -10.19 11.17
N GLY A 38 -7.33 -10.46 10.54
CA GLY A 38 -7.28 -11.00 9.19
C GLY A 38 -5.88 -11.04 8.59
N HIS A 39 -5.75 -11.84 7.53
CA HIS A 39 -4.55 -11.97 6.73
C HIS A 39 -4.77 -11.35 5.34
N TYR A 40 -4.34 -10.11 5.17
CA TYR A 40 -4.53 -9.30 3.97
C TYR A 40 -3.38 -9.54 2.99
N ARG A 41 -3.62 -10.43 2.01
CA ARG A 41 -2.64 -10.75 0.96
C ARG A 41 -2.75 -9.76 -0.18
N LEU A 42 -1.67 -9.08 -0.52
CA LEU A 42 -1.57 -8.31 -1.76
C LEU A 42 -1.21 -9.28 -2.88
N THR A 43 -2.16 -9.53 -3.78
CA THR A 43 -2.05 -10.55 -4.84
C THR A 43 -1.89 -9.96 -6.24
N ILE A 44 -1.97 -8.63 -6.37
CA ILE A 44 -1.85 -7.94 -7.65
C ILE A 44 -0.36 -7.65 -7.88
N PRO A 45 0.28 -8.24 -8.90
CA PRO A 45 1.69 -7.96 -9.19
C PRO A 45 1.86 -6.49 -9.64
N PRO A 46 3.05 -5.90 -9.46
CA PRO A 46 3.33 -4.55 -9.97
C PRO A 46 3.33 -4.54 -11.50
N ASP A 47 2.89 -3.44 -12.12
CA ASP A 47 3.05 -3.26 -13.57
C ASP A 47 4.56 -3.17 -13.91
N PRO A 48 5.12 -4.10 -14.69
CA PRO A 48 6.54 -4.12 -15.04
C PRO A 48 7.04 -2.83 -15.73
N ARG A 49 6.14 -2.05 -16.35
CA ARG A 49 6.48 -0.77 -16.99
C ARG A 49 6.60 0.39 -16.01
N LEU A 50 6.01 0.28 -14.82
CA LEU A 50 5.92 1.33 -13.80
C LEU A 50 6.72 0.98 -12.52
N ILE A 51 7.53 -0.09 -12.57
CA ILE A 51 8.43 -0.48 -11.47
C ILE A 51 9.49 0.59 -11.22
N VAL A 52 9.90 1.32 -12.27
CA VAL A 52 10.95 2.34 -12.24
C VAL A 52 10.32 3.72 -12.45
N GLY A 53 10.47 4.61 -11.47
CA GLY A 53 10.04 6.01 -11.57
C GLY A 53 9.07 6.47 -10.48
N ASP A 54 8.81 7.78 -10.48
CA ASP A 54 8.02 8.50 -9.47
C ASP A 54 6.51 8.48 -9.75
N HIS A 55 6.06 7.72 -10.74
CA HIS A 55 4.64 7.58 -11.08
C HIS A 55 4.10 6.19 -10.73
N PRO A 56 3.88 5.91 -9.44
CA PRO A 56 3.30 4.64 -9.03
C PRO A 56 1.85 4.50 -9.45
N ASP A 57 1.50 3.29 -9.87
CA ASP A 57 0.13 2.91 -10.15
C ASP A 57 -0.58 2.45 -8.85
N PRO A 58 -1.64 3.15 -8.38
CA PRO A 58 -2.38 2.78 -7.18
C PRO A 58 -3.16 1.45 -7.33
N THR A 59 -3.29 0.92 -8.55
CA THR A 59 -4.09 -0.28 -8.84
C THR A 59 -3.28 -1.58 -8.82
N THR A 60 -1.95 -1.51 -8.87
CA THR A 60 -1.04 -2.68 -8.92
C THR A 60 -0.01 -2.68 -7.78
N GLY A 61 0.73 -3.80 -7.61
CA GLY A 61 1.92 -3.86 -6.76
C GLY A 61 1.72 -3.55 -5.27
N ASP A 62 2.52 -2.60 -4.76
CA ASP A 62 2.45 -2.10 -3.38
C ASP A 62 1.21 -1.21 -3.11
N LEU A 63 0.95 -0.90 -1.83
CA LEU A 63 -0.08 0.06 -1.44
C LEU A 63 0.48 1.48 -1.47
N ASN A 64 -0.10 2.35 -2.30
CA ASN A 64 0.33 3.75 -2.43
C ASN A 64 -0.39 4.64 -1.42
N VAL A 65 0.31 5.12 -0.39
CA VAL A 65 -0.22 6.04 0.62
C VAL A 65 0.29 7.44 0.32
N ASP A 66 -0.60 8.29 -0.19
CA ASP A 66 -0.26 9.56 -0.85
C ASP A 66 -0.77 10.77 -0.07
N ALA A 67 -1.63 10.52 0.92
CA ALA A 67 -2.14 11.51 1.84
C ALA A 67 -1.97 11.03 3.29
N PRO A 68 -1.92 11.95 4.27
CA PRO A 68 -1.83 11.58 5.67
C PRO A 68 -2.87 10.54 6.06
N THR A 69 -2.44 9.40 6.58
CA THR A 69 -3.33 8.25 6.83
C THR A 69 -2.94 7.54 8.12
N THR A 70 -3.93 7.14 8.91
CA THR A 70 -3.72 6.23 10.05
C THR A 70 -4.22 4.84 9.69
N LEU A 71 -3.39 3.82 9.86
CA LEU A 71 -3.73 2.42 9.67
C LEU A 71 -3.61 1.70 11.01
N ARG A 72 -4.75 1.21 11.52
CA ARG A 72 -4.85 0.62 12.85
C ARG A 72 -5.38 -0.81 12.77
N GLY A 73 -4.55 -1.77 13.11
CA GLY A 73 -4.95 -3.16 13.24
C GLY A 73 -5.64 -3.48 14.57
N SER A 74 -6.07 -4.73 14.69
CA SER A 74 -6.65 -5.30 15.91
C SER A 74 -5.62 -5.99 16.81
N GLY A 75 -4.34 -5.94 16.44
CA GLY A 75 -3.23 -6.60 17.12
C GLY A 75 -2.23 -7.16 16.11
N THR A 76 -0.94 -7.09 16.43
CA THR A 76 0.14 -7.54 15.54
C THR A 76 0.03 -9.02 15.18
N ARG A 77 -0.41 -9.87 16.12
CA ARG A 77 -0.61 -11.31 15.88
C ARG A 77 -1.88 -11.66 15.10
N THR A 78 -2.84 -10.74 15.04
CA THR A 78 -4.17 -10.98 14.48
C THR A 78 -4.38 -10.25 13.17
N THR A 79 -3.55 -9.25 12.85
CA THR A 79 -3.68 -8.40 11.66
C THR A 79 -2.39 -8.44 10.88
N VAL A 80 -2.38 -9.18 9.77
CA VAL A 80 -1.19 -9.37 8.93
C VAL A 80 -1.43 -8.80 7.54
N ILE A 81 -0.55 -7.92 7.08
CA ILE A 81 -0.47 -7.44 5.71
C ILE A 81 0.72 -8.13 5.05
N ASP A 82 0.45 -8.93 4.03
CA ASP A 82 1.44 -9.76 3.36
C ASP A 82 1.51 -9.40 1.87
N ALA A 83 2.66 -8.89 1.41
CA ALA A 83 2.87 -8.59 -0.01
C ALA A 83 3.16 -9.82 -0.87
N THR A 84 3.18 -11.02 -0.29
CA THR A 84 3.36 -12.32 -0.97
C THR A 84 4.60 -12.40 -1.86
N LEU A 85 5.63 -11.63 -1.52
CA LEU A 85 6.89 -11.49 -2.25
C LEU A 85 6.73 -10.94 -3.68
N LEU A 86 5.57 -10.33 -3.99
CA LEU A 86 5.32 -9.75 -5.31
C LEU A 86 6.05 -8.42 -5.48
N ASP A 87 5.92 -7.53 -4.49
CA ASP A 87 6.50 -6.18 -4.43
C ASP A 87 6.72 -5.76 -2.96
N ARG A 88 7.07 -4.50 -2.71
CA ARG A 88 6.96 -3.85 -1.40
C ARG A 88 5.52 -3.95 -0.87
N VAL A 89 5.35 -3.79 0.45
CA VAL A 89 4.01 -3.78 1.05
C VAL A 89 3.31 -2.44 0.82
N SER A 90 4.05 -1.34 0.98
CA SER A 90 3.53 0.01 0.83
C SER A 90 4.59 0.99 0.38
N ARG A 91 4.17 2.01 -0.36
CA ARG A 91 4.95 3.21 -0.69
C ARG A 91 4.33 4.40 0.01
N LEU A 92 5.06 4.99 0.95
CA LEU A 92 4.59 6.11 1.77
C LEU A 92 5.13 7.42 1.19
N ARG A 93 4.24 8.33 0.77
CA ARG A 93 4.56 9.68 0.28
C ARG A 93 3.99 10.80 1.14
N ALA A 94 3.34 10.42 2.25
CA ALA A 94 2.77 11.33 3.25
C ALA A 94 2.89 10.73 4.65
N ASP A 95 2.65 11.57 5.67
CA ASP A 95 2.70 11.17 7.08
C ASP A 95 1.73 10.01 7.35
N THR A 96 2.28 8.85 7.68
CA THR A 96 1.50 7.63 7.88
C THR A 96 1.77 7.05 9.25
N LEU A 97 0.71 6.86 10.03
CA LEU A 97 0.78 6.14 11.31
C LEU A 97 0.29 4.72 11.09
N MET A 98 1.10 3.73 11.46
CA MET A 98 0.70 2.32 11.45
C MET A 98 0.85 1.74 12.85
N SER A 99 -0.21 1.14 13.39
CA SER A 99 -0.17 0.45 14.69
C SER A 99 -0.91 -0.88 14.64
N ASP A 100 -0.53 -1.79 15.53
CA ASP A 100 -1.24 -3.05 15.78
C ASP A 100 -1.39 -3.95 14.54
N VAL A 101 -0.42 -3.87 13.63
CA VAL A 101 -0.32 -4.69 12.42
C VAL A 101 1.04 -5.34 12.28
N THR A 102 1.08 -6.50 11.63
CA THR A 102 2.31 -7.11 11.11
C THR A 102 2.40 -6.88 9.61
N ILE A 103 3.57 -6.45 9.15
CA ILE A 103 3.89 -6.22 7.74
C ILE A 103 4.92 -7.27 7.33
N THR A 104 4.63 -8.05 6.29
CA THR A 104 5.49 -9.17 5.85
C THR A 104 5.45 -9.37 4.35
N GLY A 105 6.33 -10.25 3.86
CA GLY A 105 6.37 -10.67 2.45
C GLY A 105 6.74 -9.55 1.48
N GLY A 106 7.31 -8.44 1.95
CA GLY A 106 7.77 -7.36 1.09
C GLY A 106 9.01 -7.76 0.32
N ARG A 107 9.02 -7.53 -1.00
CA ARG A 107 10.20 -7.67 -1.86
C ARG A 107 10.41 -6.40 -2.66
N ALA A 108 11.34 -5.56 -2.21
CA ALA A 108 11.84 -4.46 -3.02
C ALA A 108 12.82 -5.02 -4.05
N VAL A 109 12.40 -5.13 -5.31
CA VAL A 109 13.35 -5.32 -6.40
C VAL A 109 13.99 -3.97 -6.70
N GLN A 110 15.20 -3.74 -6.19
CA GLN A 110 16.08 -2.73 -6.75
C GLN A 110 16.54 -3.26 -8.12
N ARG A 111 15.71 -3.08 -9.15
CA ARG A 111 16.24 -3.11 -10.50
C ARG A 111 17.09 -1.85 -10.60
N GLU A 112 18.39 -2.02 -10.38
CA GLU A 112 19.42 -1.10 -10.82
C GLU A 112 18.94 -0.48 -12.12
N LEU A 113 18.78 0.84 -12.13
CA LEU A 113 18.82 1.56 -13.39
C LEU A 113 20.07 1.01 -14.09
N PRO A 114 19.99 0.45 -15.31
CA PRO A 114 21.17 0.50 -16.14
C PRO A 114 21.51 1.97 -16.13
N PHE A 115 22.61 2.34 -15.48
CA PHE A 115 23.23 3.61 -15.73
C PHE A 115 23.45 3.60 -17.24
N THR A 116 22.55 4.23 -17.99
CA THR A 116 22.96 4.86 -19.23
C THR A 116 23.81 6.02 -18.76
N ASP A 117 25.04 5.69 -18.39
CA ASP A 117 26.18 6.57 -18.49
C ASP A 117 26.23 6.95 -19.97
N THR A 118 25.43 7.94 -20.34
CA THR A 118 25.66 8.67 -21.57
C THR A 118 26.90 9.48 -21.27
N GLY A 119 28.06 8.83 -21.43
CA GLY A 119 29.35 9.47 -21.44
C GLY A 119 29.27 10.66 -22.38
N GLY A 120 29.34 11.85 -21.80
CA GLY A 120 29.41 13.12 -22.49
C GLY A 120 30.64 13.85 -22.01
N GLY A 121 31.82 13.31 -22.30
CA GLY A 121 33.04 14.09 -22.30
C GLY A 121 33.01 15.08 -23.45
N GLY A 122 33.28 16.35 -23.15
CA GLY A 122 33.41 17.45 -24.10
C GLY A 122 33.70 18.75 -23.37
#